data_AF-A0A2M7YA33-F1
#
_entry.id   AF-A0A2M7YA33-F1
#
_cell.length_a   1.000
_cell.length_b   1.000
_cell.length_c   1.000
_cell.angle_alpha   90.00
_cell.angle_beta   90.00
_cell.angle_gamma   90.00
#
_symmetry.space_group_name_H-M   'P 1'
#
loop_
_entity.id
_entity.type
_entity.pdbx_description
1 polymer ?
#
loop_
_entity_poly.entity_id
_entity_poly.type
_entity_poly.pdbx_seq_one_letter_code
_entity_poly.pdbx_strand_id
1 'polypeptide(L)' 'MTTAALIVAAGRGARAGDGPPKQYRTVGGVAIIARTLARFAAAPGVDRLCVCIRPQDRALFDA' A
#
# COMPACT_ATOMS: atom_id res chain seq x y z
N MET A 1 -9.56 16.07 17.59
CA MET A 1 -8.34 16.17 16.74
C MET A 1 -8.50 15.13 15.64
N THR A 2 -8.16 15.46 14.40
CA THR A 2 -8.25 14.52 13.27
C THR A 2 -6.88 13.96 12.94
N THR A 3 -6.79 12.64 12.75
CA THR A 3 -5.57 11.90 12.44
C THR A 3 -5.68 11.26 11.06
N ALA A 4 -4.71 11.52 10.20
CA ALA A 4 -4.62 10.91 8.88
C ALA A 4 -3.39 10.00 8.78
N ALA A 5 -3.57 8.83 8.16
CA ALA A 5 -2.49 7.94 7.76
C ALA A 5 -2.13 8.19 6.29
N LEU A 6 -0.88 8.60 6.03
CA LEU A 6 -0.33 8.75 4.69
C LEU A 6 0.58 7.56 4.36
N ILE A 7 0.15 6.71 3.43
CA ILE A 7 0.89 5.52 3.00
C ILE A 7 1.56 5.83 1.66
N VAL A 8 2.89 6.03 1.67
CA VAL A 8 3.66 6.31 0.46
C VAL A 8 4.11 5.00 -0.20
N ALA A 9 3.39 4.59 -1.23
CA ALA A 9 3.58 3.36 -1.98
C ALA A 9 3.97 3.60 -3.45
N ALA A 10 4.59 4.74 -3.76
CA ALA A 10 5.06 5.09 -5.10
C ALA A 10 6.49 4.56 -5.42
N GLY A 11 7.09 3.81 -4.49
CA GLY A 11 8.44 3.26 -4.67
C GLY A 11 8.47 2.09 -5.68
N ARG A 12 9.58 1.98 -6.43
CA ARG A 12 9.81 0.86 -7.36
C ARG A 12 10.21 -0.44 -6.66
N GLY A 13 10.77 -0.36 -5.45
CA GLY A 13 11.25 -1.53 -4.74
C GLY A 13 12.44 -2.24 -5.41
N ALA A 14 13.30 -1.52 -6.15
CA ALA A 14 14.39 -2.11 -6.95
C ALA A 14 15.38 -3.00 -6.17
N ARG A 15 15.51 -2.81 -4.86
CA ARG A 15 16.35 -3.66 -3.98
C ARG A 15 15.67 -4.96 -3.54
N ALA A 16 14.39 -5.15 -3.86
CA ALA A 16 13.62 -6.34 -3.52
C ALA A 16 13.74 -7.45 -4.60
N GLY A 17 14.72 -7.35 -5.49
CA GLY A 17 14.87 -8.25 -6.64
C GLY A 17 13.82 -8.03 -7.72
N ASP A 18 13.85 -8.88 -8.73
CA ASP A 18 13.01 -8.77 -9.92
C ASP A 18 11.52 -9.00 -9.63
N GLY A 19 10.67 -8.59 -10.59
CA GLY A 19 9.22 -8.69 -10.51
C GLY A 19 8.50 -7.35 -10.25
N PRO A 20 7.18 -7.36 -9.99
CA PRO A 20 6.40 -6.15 -9.81
C PRO A 20 6.88 -5.34 -8.59
N PRO A 21 6.52 -4.04 -8.47
CA PRO A 21 6.87 -3.25 -7.30
C PRO A 21 6.48 -3.97 -6.01
N LYS A 22 7.38 -3.97 -5.03
CA LYS A 22 7.29 -4.87 -3.87
C LYS A 22 5.96 -4.77 -3.11
N GLN A 23 5.35 -3.59 -3.08
CA GLN A 23 4.09 -3.33 -2.38
C GLN A 23 2.91 -4.15 -2.95
N TYR A 24 2.96 -4.53 -4.22
CA TYR A 24 1.91 -5.33 -4.87
C TYR A 24 2.20 -6.83 -4.84
N ARG A 25 3.38 -7.26 -4.38
CA ARG A 25 3.70 -8.69 -4.26
C ARG A 25 2.89 -9.32 -3.14
N THR A 26 2.52 -10.58 -3.32
CA THR A 26 1.79 -11.35 -2.30
C THR A 26 2.74 -12.06 -1.35
N VAL A 27 2.42 -12.00 -0.05
CA VAL A 27 3.04 -12.84 0.98
C VAL A 27 1.93 -13.57 1.72
N GLY A 28 1.93 -14.91 1.64
CA GLY A 28 0.82 -15.72 2.16
C GLY A 28 -0.50 -15.42 1.44
N GLY A 29 -0.47 -15.24 0.12
CA GLY A 29 -1.64 -15.01 -0.73
C GLY A 29 -2.23 -13.59 -0.67
N VAL A 30 -1.71 -12.70 0.18
CA VAL A 30 -2.23 -11.32 0.32
C VAL A 30 -1.16 -10.32 -0.12
N ALA A 31 -1.54 -9.35 -0.94
CA ALA A 31 -0.65 -8.26 -1.34
C ALA A 31 -0.15 -7.49 -0.11
N ILE A 32 1.13 -7.15 -0.08
CA ILE A 32 1.74 -6.43 1.05
C ILE A 32 1.00 -5.12 1.33
N ILE A 33 0.65 -4.36 0.29
CA ILE A 33 -0.10 -3.10 0.44
C ILE A 33 -1.50 -3.34 1.01
N ALA A 34 -2.22 -4.35 0.55
CA ALA A 34 -3.55 -4.68 1.07
C ALA A 34 -3.51 -4.98 2.58
N ARG A 35 -2.49 -5.71 3.04
CA ARG A 35 -2.28 -5.99 4.46
C ARG A 35 -2.02 -4.71 5.27
N THR A 36 -1.25 -3.76 4.74
CA THR A 36 -1.02 -2.46 5.38
C THR A 36 -2.31 -1.64 5.44
N LEU A 37 -3.03 -1.51 4.33
CA LEU A 37 -4.26 -0.71 4.26
C LEU A 37 -5.35 -1.24 5.19
N ALA A 38 -5.54 -2.57 5.24
CA ALA A 38 -6.49 -3.19 6.15
C ALA A 38 -6.22 -2.85 7.63
N ARG A 39 -4.94 -2.77 8.03
CA ARG A 39 -4.56 -2.43 9.41
C ARG A 39 -4.86 -0.97 9.75
N PHE A 40 -4.57 -0.04 8.85
CA PHE A 40 -4.86 1.37 9.08
C PHE A 40 -6.36 1.68 8.96
N ALA A 41 -7.08 1.02 8.05
CA ALA A 41 -8.53 1.15 7.94
C ALA A 41 -9.28 0.66 9.18
N ALA A 42 -8.73 -0.35 9.88
CA ALA A 42 -9.32 -0.89 11.11
C ALA A 42 -8.80 -0.19 12.40
N ALA A 43 -7.93 0.80 12.30
CA ALA A 43 -7.33 1.45 13.47
C ALA A 43 -8.29 2.51 14.06
N PRO A 44 -8.71 2.40 15.34
CA PRO A 44 -9.68 3.33 15.94
C PRO A 44 -9.24 4.80 16.02
N GLY A 45 -7.96 5.09 15.78
CA GLY A 45 -7.38 6.44 15.82
C GLY A 45 -7.01 7.01 14.46
N VAL A 46 -7.46 6.40 13.36
CA VAL A 46 -7.18 6.87 11.99
C VAL A 46 -8.49 7.28 11.33
N ASP A 47 -8.68 8.58 11.17
CA ASP A 47 -9.91 9.15 10.59
C ASP A 47 -9.85 9.17 9.06
N ARG A 48 -8.64 9.25 8.49
CA ARG A 48 -8.42 9.29 7.03
C ARG A 48 -7.24 8.44 6.60
N LEU A 49 -7.39 7.77 5.48
CA LEU A 49 -6.34 7.00 4.82
C LEU A 49 -6.06 7.59 3.44
N CYS A 50 -4.83 8.04 3.22
CA CYS A 50 -4.35 8.54 1.94
C CYS A 50 -3.22 7.65 1.43
N VAL A 51 -3.31 7.20 0.18
CA VAL A 51 -2.30 6.32 -0.41
C VAL A 51 -1.70 6.99 -1.64
N CYS A 52 -0.39 7.23 -1.60
CA CYS A 52 0.34 7.75 -2.75
C CYS A 52 0.91 6.60 -3.57
N ILE A 53 0.50 6.49 -4.82
CA ILE A 53 1.01 5.50 -5.78
C ILE A 53 1.59 6.21 -7.00
N ARG A 54 2.38 5.50 -7.81
CA ARG A 54 2.69 5.97 -9.15
C ARG A 54 1.43 5.82 -10.04
N PRO A 55 1.13 6.78 -10.92
CA PRO A 55 -0.04 6.67 -11.81
C PRO A 55 -0.05 5.38 -12.64
N GLN A 56 1.12 4.90 -13.06
CA GLN A 56 1.27 3.69 -13.88
C GLN A 56 0.92 2.41 -13.11
N ASP A 57 0.96 2.44 -11.78
CA ASP A 57 0.68 1.27 -10.95
C ASP A 57 -0.82 1.18 -10.58
N ARG A 58 -1.70 2.04 -11.13
CA ARG A 58 -3.15 2.05 -10.82
C ARG A 58 -3.78 0.66 -10.96
N ALA A 59 -3.52 -0.04 -12.06
CA ALA A 59 -4.08 -1.38 -12.28
C ALA A 59 -3.57 -2.42 -11.25
N LEU A 60 -2.33 -2.30 -10.78
CA LEU A 60 -1.79 -3.16 -9.72
C LEU A 60 -2.37 -2.82 -8.34
N PHE A 61 -2.78 -1.57 -8.14
CA PHE A 61 -3.36 -1.09 -6.90
C PHE A 61 -4.84 -1.48 -6.74
N ASP A 62 -5.58 -1.49 -7.86
CA ASP A 62 -7.02 -1.80 -7.86
C ASP A 62 -7.33 -3.32 -7.87
N ALA A 63 -6.30 -4.16 -8.07
CA ALA A 63 -6.38 -5.62 -8.11
C ALA A 63 -6.40 -6.25 -6.70
#